data_AF-A0A974SD32-F1
#
_entry.id   AF-A0A974SD32-F1
#
_cell.length_a   1.000
_cell.length_b   1.000
_cell.length_c   1.000
_cell.angle_alpha   90.00
_cell.angle_beta   90.00
_cell.angle_gamma   90.00
#
_symmetry.space_group_name_H-M   'P 1'
#
loop_
_entity.id
_entity.type
_entity.pdbx_description
1 polymer ?
#
loop_
_entity_poly.entity_id
_entity_poly.type
_entity_poly.pdbx_seq_one_letter_code
_entity_poly.pdbx_strand_id
1 'polypeptide(L)' 'MSARYRYDEFGVAEAPEKFDLNWSGPDNLFSYTSLSYDYYSGYSHAQARDFDSSIGRFISEDTYEGDI' A
#
# COMPACT_ATOMS: atom_id res chain seq x y z
N MET A 1 1.55 21.26 -10.93
CA MET A 1 2.50 20.51 -10.07
C MET A 1 2.26 19.02 -10.30
N SER A 2 3.32 18.22 -10.41
CA SER A 2 3.22 16.76 -10.47
C SER A 2 3.82 16.21 -9.18
N ALA A 3 3.10 15.32 -8.49
CA ALA A 3 3.67 14.57 -7.39
C ALA A 3 4.37 13.31 -7.93
N ARG A 4 5.49 12.96 -7.29
CA ARG A 4 6.22 11.74 -7.58
C ARG A 4 6.32 10.92 -6.31
N TYR A 5 5.86 9.68 -6.41
CA TYR A 5 5.90 8.67 -5.36
C TYR A 5 6.98 7.65 -5.70
N ARG A 6 7.73 7.21 -4.68
CA ARG A 6 8.81 6.23 -4.79
C ARG A 6 8.65 5.23 -3.67
N TYR A 7 8.96 3.98 -3.99
CA TYR A 7 8.82 2.84 -3.10
C TYR A 7 10.04 1.94 -3.23
N ASP A 8 10.35 1.19 -2.18
CA ASP A 8 11.27 0.06 -2.27
C ASP A 8 10.62 -1.16 -2.98
N GLU A 9 11.31 -2.30 -2.99
CA GLU A 9 10.84 -3.53 -3.64
C GLU A 9 9.59 -4.15 -2.99
N PHE A 10 9.28 -3.79 -1.75
CA PHE A 10 8.11 -4.29 -1.02
C PHE A 10 7.01 -3.22 -0.87
N GLY A 11 7.20 -2.01 -1.38
CA GLY A 11 6.17 -0.98 -1.36
C GLY A 11 6.29 0.03 -0.23
N VAL A 12 7.37 0.03 0.55
CA VAL A 12 7.60 1.06 1.57
C VAL A 12 7.89 2.38 0.87
N ALA A 13 7.05 3.38 1.13
CA ALA A 13 7.21 4.71 0.54
C ALA A 13 8.43 5.45 1.11
N GLU A 14 9.23 6.08 0.24
CA GLU A 14 10.35 6.95 0.68
C GLU A 14 9.87 8.21 1.42
N ALA A 15 8.64 8.65 1.14
CA ALA A 15 8.02 9.87 1.68
C ALA A 15 6.56 9.56 2.09
N PRO A 16 6.36 8.81 3.18
CA PRO A 16 5.05 8.30 3.59
C PRO A 16 4.07 9.42 3.98
N GLU A 17 4.55 10.58 4.42
CA GLU A 17 3.73 11.74 4.78
C GLU A 17 2.88 12.27 3.62
N LYS A 18 3.24 11.93 2.37
CA LYS A 18 2.48 12.30 1.17
C LYS A 18 1.21 11.47 0.95
N PHE A 19 1.01 10.42 1.75
CA PHE A 19 -0.19 9.59 1.73
C PHE A 19 -1.17 9.95 2.84
N ASP A 20 -0.81 10.88 3.73
CA ASP A 20 -1.73 11.45 4.71
C ASP A 20 -2.82 12.27 3.98
N LEU A 21 -4.08 12.01 4.30
CA LEU A 21 -5.24 12.75 3.76
C LEU A 21 -5.21 14.24 4.12
N ASN A 22 -4.44 14.63 5.14
CA ASN A 22 -4.26 16.03 5.54
C ASN A 22 -3.06 16.70 4.84
N TRP A 23 -2.31 15.97 4.01
CA TRP A 23 -1.18 16.53 3.29
C TRP A 23 -1.67 17.46 2.17
N SER A 24 -1.00 18.61 2.00
CA SER A 24 -1.42 19.66 1.07
C SER A 24 -1.20 19.35 -0.41
N GLY A 25 -0.74 18.14 -0.74
CA GLY A 25 -0.46 17.71 -2.12
C GLY A 25 -1.63 16.95 -2.74
N PRO A 26 -1.44 16.39 -3.95
CA PRO A 26 -2.48 15.60 -4.59
C PRO A 26 -2.64 14.25 -3.89
N ASP A 27 -3.88 13.84 -3.65
CA ASP A 27 -4.18 12.52 -3.09
C ASP A 27 -3.64 11.39 -3.96
N ASN A 28 -3.15 10.33 -3.31
CA ASN A 28 -2.70 9.12 -3.96
C ASN A 28 -3.34 7.88 -3.35
N LEU A 29 -4.64 7.71 -3.61
CA LEU A 29 -5.42 6.59 -3.08
C LEU A 29 -4.90 5.22 -3.55
N PHE A 30 -4.41 5.14 -4.80
CA PHE A 30 -3.87 3.93 -5.40
C PHE A 30 -2.35 3.99 -5.43
N SER A 31 -1.71 3.21 -4.55
CA SER A 31 -0.28 3.28 -4.27
C SER A 31 0.51 2.23 -5.06
N TYR A 32 1.55 1.67 -4.44
CA TYR A 32 2.33 0.54 -4.93
C TYR A 32 1.43 -0.59 -5.43
N THR A 33 1.74 -1.13 -6.61
CA THR A 33 0.92 -2.16 -7.34
C THR A 33 -0.53 -1.75 -7.67
N SER A 34 -0.86 -0.46 -7.59
CA SER A 34 -2.22 0.07 -7.82
C SER A 34 -3.27 -0.45 -6.83
N LEU A 35 -2.82 -0.95 -5.67
CA LEU A 35 -3.69 -1.30 -4.55
C LEU A 35 -4.04 -0.05 -3.73
N SER A 36 -5.20 -0.06 -3.10
CA SER A 36 -5.59 0.98 -2.15
C SER A 36 -4.68 0.92 -0.94
N TYR A 37 -4.06 2.04 -0.58
CA TYR A 37 -3.17 2.14 0.58
C TYR A 37 -3.84 2.93 1.70
N ASP A 38 -3.87 2.37 2.90
CA ASP A 38 -4.31 3.06 4.11
C ASP A 38 -3.09 3.57 4.88
N TYR A 39 -2.93 4.89 4.89
CA TYR A 39 -1.82 5.55 5.58
C TYR A 39 -1.80 5.30 7.09
N TYR A 40 -2.96 5.13 7.74
CA TYR A 40 -3.02 4.99 9.19
C TYR A 40 -2.62 3.59 9.66
N SER A 41 -2.98 2.56 8.92
CA SER A 41 -2.54 1.18 9.20
C SER A 41 -1.19 0.85 8.56
N GLY A 42 -0.80 1.55 7.49
CA GLY A 42 0.39 1.23 6.70
C GLY A 42 0.20 0.05 5.75
N TYR A 43 -1.05 -0.40 5.53
CA TYR A 43 -1.35 -1.59 4.74
C TYR A 43 -1.91 -1.25 3.36
N SER A 44 -1.58 -2.11 2.39
CA SER A 44 -2.19 -2.11 1.07
C SER A 44 -3.28 -3.18 1.01
N HIS A 45 -4.50 -2.77 0.67
CA HIS A 45 -5.64 -3.68 0.58
C HIS A 45 -5.68 -4.41 -0.76
N ALA A 46 -5.55 -5.73 -0.72
CA ALA A 46 -5.54 -6.63 -1.86
C ALA A 46 -6.71 -7.63 -1.78
N GLN A 47 -7.90 -7.17 -2.20
CA GLN A 47 -9.14 -7.96 -2.20
C GLN A 47 -9.54 -8.46 -0.80
N ALA A 48 -9.20 -9.69 -0.43
CA ALA A 48 -9.58 -10.29 0.84
C ALA A 48 -8.47 -10.21 1.91
N ARG A 49 -7.31 -9.64 1.56
CA ARG A 49 -6.13 -9.60 2.42
C ARG A 49 -5.47 -8.24 2.42
N ASP A 50 -4.78 -7.96 3.51
CA ASP A 50 -3.98 -6.75 3.66
C ASP A 50 -2.49 -7.10 3.63
N PHE A 51 -1.74 -6.32 2.87
CA PHE A 51 -0.31 -6.48 2.69
C PHE A 51 0.44 -5.44 3.52
N ASP A 52 1.34 -5.91 4.38
CA ASP A 52 2.24 -5.06 5.16
C ASP A 52 3.57 -4.93 4.42
N SER A 53 3.79 -3.74 3.87
CA SER A 53 5.01 -3.42 3.12
C SER A 53 6.25 -3.38 4.00
N SER A 54 6.11 -3.13 5.31
CA SER A 54 7.25 -3.04 6.24
C SER A 54 7.92 -4.40 6.49
N ILE A 55 7.18 -5.49 6.32
CA ILE A 55 7.68 -6.87 6.44
C ILE A 55 7.63 -7.64 5.11
N GLY A 56 7.09 -7.03 4.05
CA GLY A 56 6.99 -7.59 2.71
C GLY A 56 6.07 -8.82 2.61
N ARG A 57 4.99 -8.88 3.41
CA ARG A 57 4.09 -10.05 3.48
C ARG A 57 2.63 -9.67 3.75
N PHE A 58 1.71 -10.55 3.36
CA PHE A 58 0.33 -10.49 3.83
C PHE A 58 0.26 -10.75 5.33
N ILE A 59 -0.63 -10.04 6.03
CA ILE A 59 -0.84 -10.19 7.48
C ILE A 59 -1.73 -11.41 7.80
N SER A 60 -2.28 -12.06 6.78
CA SER A 60 -3.12 -13.25 6.88
C SER A 60 -2.69 -14.33 5.88
N GLU A 61 -2.94 -15.59 6.26
CA GLU A 61 -2.75 -16.75 5.39
C GLU A 61 -3.69 -16.70 4.18
N ASP A 62 -3.24 -17.25 3.05
CA ASP A 62 -4.13 -17.50 1.91
C ASP A 62 -5.01 -18.71 2.20
N THR A 63 -6.30 -18.50 2.44
CA THR A 63 -7.23 -19.61 2.70
C THR A 63 -7.85 -20.15 1.41
N TYR A 64 -7.50 -19.60 0.24
CA TYR A 64 -8.03 -20.09 -1.04
C TYR A 64 -7.22 -21.31 -1.49
N GLU A 65 -7.85 -22.48 -1.44
CA GLU A 65 -7.20 -23.75 -1.84
C GLU A 65 -6.84 -23.79 -3.34
N GLY A 66 -7.60 -23.06 -4.17
CA GLY A 66 -7.45 -23.06 -5.63
C GLY A 66 -7.91 -24.37 -6.29
N ASP A 67 -7.99 -24.34 -7.62
CA ASP A 67 -8.07 -25.55 -8.44
C ASP A 67 -6.69 -25.73 -9.10
N ILE A 68 -6.03 -26.87 -8.85
CA ILE A 68 -4.73 -27.22 -9.45
C ILE A 68 -4.91 -27.73 -10.88
#